data_AF-A0A0A2JDE3-F1
#
_entry.id   AF-A0A0A2JDE3-F1
#
_cell.length_a   1.000
_cell.length_b   1.000
_cell.length_c   1.000
_cell.angle_alpha   90.00
_cell.angle_beta   90.00
_cell.angle_gamma   90.00
#
_symmetry.space_group_name_H-M   'P 1'
#
loop_
_entity.id
_entity.type
_entity.pdbx_description
1 polymer ?
#
loop_
_entity_poly.entity_id
_entity_poly.type
_entity_poly.pdbx_seq_one_letter_code
_entity_poly.pdbx_strand_id
1 'polypeptide(L)'
;MAFSVPSNLPAHHAATLTVVLMTAADAIFNILKFPLPQENPGTKTKGPLFIWASEITAALRETGYEDITHGFDTIGDLSGEGSANTMAKYTAENTELVLVVMQQNQRFKMPLAVMNADVTLHPRGLPEPITIPARLDDHQNAWQVLQWAVQNCGAKFRMPAVEVFVGTAEESLEELTKLDDHKRGFGKLVLQHPLA
;
A
#
# COMPACT_ATOMS: atom_id res chain seq x y z
N MET A 1 3.77 6.41 -15.92
CA MET A 1 2.89 7.31 -15.16
C MET A 1 3.73 8.46 -14.62
N ALA A 2 3.40 9.70 -14.93
CA ALA A 2 4.12 10.89 -14.45
C ALA A 2 3.12 12.04 -14.21
N PHE A 3 3.38 12.89 -13.21
CA PHE A 3 2.56 14.05 -12.92
C PHE A 3 3.44 15.28 -12.72
N SER A 4 2.89 16.47 -12.99
CA SER A 4 3.58 17.73 -12.71
C SER A 4 3.63 17.96 -11.22
N VAL A 5 4.83 18.10 -10.64
CA VAL A 5 5.01 18.37 -9.21
C VAL A 5 4.57 19.80 -8.91
N PRO A 6 3.52 20.01 -8.09
CA PRO A 6 3.11 21.35 -7.69
C PRO A 6 4.17 22.03 -6.83
N SER A 7 4.22 23.37 -6.84
CA SER A 7 5.19 24.13 -6.06
C SER A 7 5.08 23.93 -4.55
N ASN A 8 3.90 23.54 -4.05
CA ASN A 8 3.65 23.26 -2.63
C ASN A 8 4.04 21.83 -2.21
N LEU A 9 4.47 20.97 -3.13
CA LEU A 9 4.83 19.58 -2.84
C LEU A 9 6.36 19.41 -2.82
N PRO A 10 6.96 19.06 -1.66
CA PRO A 10 8.40 18.79 -1.60
C PRO A 10 8.83 17.67 -2.56
N ALA A 11 9.99 17.83 -3.20
CA ALA A 11 10.47 16.87 -4.20
C ALA A 11 10.63 15.44 -3.64
N HIS A 12 11.12 15.29 -2.41
CA HIS A 12 11.25 13.99 -1.75
C HIS A 12 9.88 13.34 -1.47
N HIS A 13 8.83 14.13 -1.26
CA HIS A 13 7.47 13.61 -1.23
C HIS A 13 7.07 13.14 -2.64
N ALA A 14 7.18 14.00 -3.65
CA ALA A 14 6.79 13.67 -5.02
C ALA A 14 7.41 12.37 -5.54
N ALA A 15 8.69 12.11 -5.23
CA ALA A 15 9.42 10.92 -5.62
C ALA A 15 8.82 9.61 -5.07
N THR A 16 8.12 9.65 -3.93
CA THR A 16 7.58 8.46 -3.27
C THR A 16 6.07 8.26 -3.49
N LEU A 17 5.36 9.27 -4.00
CA LEU A 17 3.90 9.26 -4.06
C LEU A 17 3.33 8.27 -5.07
N THR A 18 3.87 8.23 -6.30
CA THR A 18 3.19 7.52 -7.39
C THR A 18 2.96 6.05 -7.07
N VAL A 19 3.99 5.28 -6.72
CA VAL A 19 3.82 3.84 -6.44
C VAL A 19 2.96 3.63 -5.19
N VAL A 20 3.23 4.39 -4.13
CA VAL A 20 2.55 4.23 -2.84
C VAL A 20 1.06 4.52 -2.95
N LEU A 21 0.70 5.66 -3.55
CA LEU A 21 -0.69 6.06 -3.68
C LEU A 21 -1.43 5.24 -4.73
N MET A 22 -0.80 4.86 -5.83
CA MET A 22 -1.48 4.02 -6.83
C MET A 22 -1.79 2.63 -6.25
N THR A 23 -0.85 2.00 -5.52
CA THR A 23 -1.11 0.72 -4.84
C THR A 23 -2.17 0.85 -3.75
N ALA A 24 -2.07 1.88 -2.89
CA ALA A 24 -3.06 2.11 -1.84
C ALA A 24 -4.44 2.41 -2.41
N ALA A 25 -4.52 3.17 -3.50
CA ALA A 25 -5.77 3.51 -4.15
C ALA A 25 -6.42 2.28 -4.80
N ASP A 26 -5.62 1.41 -5.42
CA ASP A 26 -6.12 0.14 -5.94
C ASP A 26 -6.66 -0.76 -4.84
N ALA A 27 -5.93 -0.87 -3.72
CA ALA A 27 -6.41 -1.61 -2.56
C ALA A 27 -7.74 -1.02 -2.03
N ILE A 28 -7.77 0.25 -1.68
CA ILE A 28 -8.87 0.86 -0.91
C ILE A 28 -10.11 1.09 -1.80
N PHE A 29 -9.94 1.71 -2.97
CA PHE A 29 -11.08 2.16 -3.76
C PHE A 29 -11.50 1.14 -4.83
N ASN A 30 -10.53 0.44 -5.44
CA ASN A 30 -10.86 -0.53 -6.49
C ASN A 30 -11.15 -1.92 -5.93
N ILE A 31 -10.38 -2.41 -4.96
CA ILE A 31 -10.58 -3.77 -4.41
C ILE A 31 -11.60 -3.75 -3.28
N LEU A 32 -11.35 -2.97 -2.23
CA LEU A 32 -12.22 -2.89 -1.05
C LEU A 32 -13.48 -2.04 -1.30
N LYS A 33 -13.55 -1.34 -2.44
CA LYS A 33 -14.73 -0.55 -2.87
C LYS A 33 -15.15 0.52 -1.86
N PHE A 34 -14.18 1.16 -1.20
CA PHE A 34 -14.43 2.38 -0.44
C PHE A 34 -14.73 3.55 -1.40
N PRO A 35 -15.51 4.55 -0.96
CA PRO A 35 -15.80 5.75 -1.75
C PRO A 35 -14.53 6.56 -2.04
N LEU A 36 -14.43 7.20 -3.21
CA LEU A 36 -13.29 8.04 -3.55
C LEU A 36 -13.20 9.28 -2.64
N PRO A 37 -12.01 9.86 -2.39
CA PRO A 37 -11.85 11.01 -1.49
C PRO A 37 -12.64 12.27 -1.88
N GLN A 38 -12.98 12.40 -3.16
CA GLN A 38 -13.79 13.48 -3.74
C GLN A 38 -15.31 13.21 -3.70
N GLU A 39 -15.72 11.99 -3.36
CA GLU A 39 -17.13 11.63 -3.21
C GLU A 39 -17.69 12.14 -1.87
N ASN A 40 -19.01 12.33 -1.81
CA ASN A 40 -19.65 13.01 -0.68
C ASN A 40 -19.37 12.27 0.66
N PRO A 41 -19.12 13.01 1.76
CA PRO A 41 -18.88 12.42 3.09
C PRO A 41 -20.02 11.55 3.64
N GLY A 42 -21.22 11.63 3.06
CA GLY A 42 -22.39 10.83 3.45
C GLY A 42 -22.44 9.42 2.87
N THR A 43 -21.49 9.07 2.00
CA THR A 43 -21.40 7.73 1.41
C THR A 43 -20.91 6.76 2.49
N LYS A 44 -21.81 5.90 3.00
CA LYS A 44 -21.48 4.97 4.09
C LYS A 44 -20.32 4.05 3.70
N THR A 45 -19.30 3.98 4.54
CA THR A 45 -18.25 2.97 4.45
C THR A 45 -18.84 1.58 4.71
N LYS A 46 -18.35 0.55 4.03
CA LYS A 46 -18.87 -0.83 4.09
C LYS A 46 -18.52 -1.59 5.39
N GLY A 47 -18.21 -0.88 6.48
CA GLY A 47 -17.76 -1.44 7.75
C GLY A 47 -16.27 -1.17 8.05
N PRO A 48 -15.72 -1.78 9.11
CA PRO A 48 -14.35 -1.52 9.56
C PRO A 48 -13.32 -2.12 8.60
N LEU A 49 -12.27 -1.33 8.30
CA LEU A 49 -11.05 -1.79 7.65
C LEU A 49 -10.00 -2.06 8.72
N PHE A 50 -9.52 -3.29 8.77
CA PHE A 50 -8.42 -3.69 9.62
C PHE A 50 -7.12 -3.77 8.81
N ILE A 51 -6.13 -2.94 9.18
CA ILE A 51 -4.77 -3.00 8.64
C ILE A 51 -3.92 -3.64 9.74
N TRP A 52 -3.22 -4.73 9.42
CA TRP A 52 -2.64 -5.59 10.43
C TRP A 52 -1.76 -4.86 11.45
N ALA A 53 -2.19 -4.91 12.72
CA ALA A 53 -1.36 -4.87 13.92
C ALA A 53 -1.55 -6.21 14.63
N SER A 54 -0.56 -6.70 15.38
CA SER A 54 -0.50 -8.04 15.97
C SER A 54 -1.65 -8.45 16.92
N GLU A 55 -2.71 -7.64 17.07
CA GLU A 55 -3.75 -7.74 18.09
C GLU A 55 -5.18 -7.53 17.53
N ILE A 56 -5.58 -8.29 16.49
CA ILE A 56 -6.94 -8.26 15.91
C ILE A 56 -8.04 -8.31 16.97
N THR A 57 -7.92 -9.22 17.93
CA THR A 57 -8.96 -9.46 18.93
C THR A 57 -9.12 -8.28 19.91
N ALA A 58 -8.04 -7.55 20.20
CA ALA A 58 -8.11 -6.35 21.01
C ALA A 58 -8.81 -5.22 20.24
N ALA A 59 -8.41 -5.01 18.97
CA ALA A 59 -9.01 -3.99 18.11
C ALA A 59 -10.52 -4.19 17.87
N LEU A 60 -10.98 -5.44 17.73
CA LEU A 60 -12.41 -5.76 17.60
C LEU A 60 -13.20 -5.39 18.87
N ARG A 61 -12.65 -5.69 20.04
CA ARG A 61 -13.30 -5.39 21.34
C ARG A 61 -13.42 -3.89 21.60
N GLU A 62 -12.44 -3.11 21.16
CA GLU A 62 -12.42 -1.65 21.36
C GLU A 62 -13.37 -0.90 20.44
N THR A 63 -13.66 -1.44 19.25
CA THR A 63 -14.43 -0.74 18.21
C THR A 63 -15.93 -1.02 18.26
N GLY A 64 -16.37 -2.05 18.99
CA GLY A 64 -17.79 -2.43 19.09
C GLY A 64 -18.37 -3.03 17.82
N TYR A 65 -17.54 -3.35 16.82
CA TYR A 65 -17.95 -4.11 15.64
C TYR A 65 -17.94 -5.60 15.96
N GLU A 66 -18.96 -6.32 15.47
CA GLU A 66 -19.06 -7.77 15.63
C GLU A 66 -18.08 -8.51 14.72
N ASP A 67 -17.84 -7.98 13.51
CA ASP A 67 -16.98 -8.59 12.49
C ASP A 67 -16.09 -7.57 11.77
N ILE A 68 -14.93 -8.03 11.31
CA ILE A 68 -14.07 -7.32 10.36
C ILE A 68 -14.62 -7.57 8.95
N THR A 69 -14.97 -6.50 8.22
CA THR A 69 -15.47 -6.65 6.84
C THR A 69 -14.37 -6.55 5.79
N HIS A 70 -13.25 -5.90 6.12
CA HIS A 70 -12.10 -5.74 5.22
C HIS A 70 -10.78 -5.93 5.98
N GLY A 71 -9.85 -6.69 5.41
CA GLY A 71 -8.51 -6.92 5.97
C GLY A 71 -7.41 -6.57 4.97
N PHE A 72 -6.33 -5.95 5.45
CA PHE A 72 -5.16 -5.63 4.62
C PHE A 72 -3.86 -6.05 5.31
N ASP A 73 -3.24 -7.14 4.84
CA ASP A 73 -1.90 -7.54 5.26
C ASP A 73 -0.83 -6.74 4.52
N THR A 74 -0.14 -5.89 5.28
CA THR A 74 0.99 -5.08 4.80
C THR A 74 2.32 -5.53 5.38
N ILE A 75 2.34 -6.55 6.25
CA ILE A 75 3.60 -7.09 6.80
C ILE A 75 4.24 -8.04 5.79
N GLY A 76 3.45 -8.94 5.20
CA GLY A 76 3.96 -9.90 4.23
C GLY A 76 4.96 -10.90 4.82
N ASP A 77 4.86 -11.20 6.12
CA ASP A 77 5.70 -12.21 6.76
C ASP A 77 5.27 -13.59 6.26
N LEU A 78 6.25 -14.34 5.74
CA LEU A 78 6.06 -15.71 5.24
C LEU A 78 6.59 -16.76 6.22
N SER A 79 7.14 -16.34 7.37
CA SER A 79 7.69 -17.24 8.38
C SER A 79 6.58 -17.94 9.17
N GLY A 80 6.82 -19.22 9.52
CA GLY A 80 5.83 -20.02 10.25
C GLY A 80 4.50 -20.13 9.49
N GLU A 81 3.44 -19.62 10.10
CA GLU A 81 2.12 -19.54 9.46
C GLU A 81 2.00 -18.35 8.48
N GLY A 82 2.77 -17.30 8.69
CA GLY A 82 2.71 -16.04 7.95
C GLY A 82 1.60 -15.09 8.41
N SER A 83 1.83 -13.79 8.23
CA SER A 83 0.95 -12.72 8.75
C SER A 83 -0.43 -12.75 8.09
N ALA A 84 -0.50 -12.96 6.78
CA ALA A 84 -1.76 -13.00 6.04
C ALA A 84 -2.64 -14.21 6.42
N ASN A 85 -2.07 -15.41 6.58
CA ASN A 85 -2.85 -16.57 7.03
C ASN A 85 -3.38 -16.36 8.45
N THR A 86 -2.57 -15.74 9.32
CA THR A 86 -3.00 -15.37 10.66
C THR A 86 -4.19 -14.39 10.60
N MET A 87 -4.17 -13.37 9.73
CA MET A 87 -5.33 -12.52 9.45
C MET A 87 -6.55 -13.29 8.98
N ALA A 88 -6.38 -14.17 8.00
CA ALA A 88 -7.49 -14.93 7.44
C ALA A 88 -8.20 -15.80 8.50
N LYS A 89 -7.49 -16.28 9.53
CA LYS A 89 -8.07 -17.07 10.64
C LYS A 89 -8.99 -16.28 11.56
N TYR A 90 -8.72 -14.98 11.74
CA TYR A 90 -9.50 -14.12 12.65
C TYR A 90 -10.56 -13.29 11.92
N THR A 91 -10.81 -13.57 10.65
CA THR A 91 -11.77 -12.84 9.82
C THR A 91 -12.81 -13.80 9.26
N ALA A 92 -14.05 -13.33 9.11
CA ALA A 92 -15.13 -14.12 8.54
C ALA A 92 -14.83 -14.50 7.07
N GLU A 93 -15.45 -15.56 6.55
CA GLU A 93 -15.20 -16.04 5.18
C GLU A 93 -15.48 -14.98 4.11
N ASN A 94 -16.52 -14.17 4.32
CA ASN A 94 -16.95 -13.08 3.44
C ASN A 94 -16.14 -11.78 3.61
N THR A 95 -15.08 -11.79 4.41
CA THR A 95 -14.16 -10.64 4.54
C THR A 95 -13.42 -10.43 3.23
N GLU A 96 -13.41 -9.19 2.74
CA GLU A 96 -12.60 -8.80 1.60
C GLU A 96 -11.14 -8.61 2.05
N LEU A 97 -10.23 -9.41 1.50
CA LEU A 97 -8.84 -9.47 1.95
C LEU A 97 -7.87 -8.98 0.89
N VAL A 98 -6.94 -8.12 1.28
CA VAL A 98 -5.87 -7.56 0.45
C VAL A 98 -4.52 -7.89 1.06
N LEU A 99 -3.52 -8.13 0.22
CA LEU A 99 -2.15 -8.46 0.60
C LEU A 99 -1.16 -7.67 -0.27
N VAL A 100 0.06 -7.43 0.22
CA VAL A 100 1.16 -6.91 -0.62
C VAL A 100 2.19 -7.96 -1.06
N VAL A 101 2.19 -9.15 -0.43
CA VAL A 101 3.05 -10.29 -0.80
C VAL A 101 2.25 -11.44 -1.40
N MET A 102 2.68 -11.92 -2.56
CA MET A 102 2.06 -13.05 -3.28
C MET A 102 2.03 -14.32 -2.42
N GLN A 103 0.88 -14.98 -2.37
CA GLN A 103 0.62 -16.13 -1.50
C GLN A 103 -0.41 -17.06 -2.14
N GLN A 104 -0.48 -18.29 -1.64
CA GLN A 104 -1.31 -19.34 -2.23
C GLN A 104 -2.80 -19.21 -1.89
N ASN A 105 -3.12 -18.47 -0.82
CA ASN A 105 -4.50 -18.28 -0.40
C ASN A 105 -5.26 -17.36 -1.37
N GLN A 106 -6.13 -17.95 -2.19
CA GLN A 106 -6.89 -17.26 -3.23
C GLN A 106 -7.95 -16.29 -2.70
N ARG A 107 -8.22 -16.27 -1.38
CA ARG A 107 -9.12 -15.27 -0.77
C ARG A 107 -8.57 -13.86 -0.88
N PHE A 108 -7.24 -13.72 -0.95
CA PHE A 108 -6.61 -12.42 -0.98
C PHE A 108 -6.42 -11.90 -2.40
N LYS A 109 -6.62 -10.60 -2.56
CA LYS A 109 -6.37 -9.87 -3.79
C LYS A 109 -5.09 -9.04 -3.64
N MET A 110 -4.28 -9.00 -4.70
CA MET A 110 -3.04 -8.23 -4.73
C MET A 110 -3.27 -6.91 -5.46
N PRO A 111 -3.03 -5.75 -4.81
CA PRO A 111 -3.11 -4.46 -5.45
C PRO A 111 -1.88 -4.22 -6.33
N LEU A 112 -2.03 -3.45 -7.39
CA LEU A 112 -0.96 -3.08 -8.31
C LEU A 112 -0.91 -1.58 -8.52
N ALA A 113 0.29 -0.99 -8.45
CA ALA A 113 0.47 0.42 -8.85
C ALA A 113 0.26 0.62 -10.35
N VAL A 114 0.68 -0.36 -11.16
CA VAL A 114 0.59 -0.32 -12.63
C VAL A 114 -0.66 -1.08 -13.04
N MET A 115 -1.70 -0.34 -13.40
CA MET A 115 -3.00 -0.88 -13.85
C MET A 115 -3.32 -0.53 -15.30
N ASN A 116 -2.54 0.36 -15.94
CA ASN A 116 -2.81 0.83 -17.30
C ASN A 116 -2.12 0.02 -18.40
N ALA A 117 -1.48 -1.09 -18.04
CA ALA A 117 -0.79 -1.98 -18.95
C ALA A 117 -0.81 -3.40 -18.38
N ASP A 118 -0.65 -4.39 -19.25
CA ASP A 118 -0.46 -5.77 -18.83
C ASP A 118 0.86 -5.90 -18.07
N VAL A 119 0.83 -6.64 -16.96
CA VAL A 119 2.01 -6.92 -16.13
C VAL A 119 2.32 -8.40 -16.24
N THR A 120 3.45 -8.72 -16.87
CA THR A 120 3.93 -10.10 -16.99
C THR A 120 5.04 -10.37 -15.98
N LEU A 121 4.77 -11.27 -15.04
CA LEU A 121 5.71 -11.74 -14.02
C LEU A 121 6.34 -13.07 -14.48
N HIS A 122 7.62 -13.25 -14.18
CA HIS A 122 8.36 -14.50 -14.42
C HIS A 122 8.87 -15.06 -13.09
N PRO A 123 8.01 -15.66 -12.24
CA PRO A 123 8.45 -16.21 -10.97
C PRO A 123 9.39 -17.39 -11.18
N ARG A 124 10.48 -17.44 -10.40
CA ARG A 124 11.38 -18.61 -10.44
C ARG A 124 10.62 -19.87 -10.04
N GLY A 125 10.77 -20.93 -10.85
CA GLY A 125 10.16 -22.22 -10.58
C GLY A 125 8.79 -22.45 -11.23
N LEU A 126 8.21 -21.42 -11.87
CA LEU A 126 7.04 -21.61 -12.73
C LEU A 126 7.49 -21.74 -14.20
N PRO A 127 6.94 -22.71 -14.95
CA PRO A 127 7.31 -22.93 -16.35
C PRO A 127 6.80 -21.83 -17.28
N GLU A 128 5.65 -21.23 -16.96
CA GLU A 128 5.00 -20.21 -17.76
C GLU A 128 4.93 -18.88 -16.98
N PRO A 129 5.03 -17.74 -17.69
CA PRO A 129 4.84 -16.43 -17.06
C PRO A 129 3.39 -16.22 -16.63
N ILE A 130 3.21 -15.41 -15.59
CA ILE A 130 1.88 -14.97 -15.13
C ILE A 130 1.63 -13.58 -15.71
N THR A 131 0.58 -13.43 -16.51
CA THR A 131 0.16 -12.11 -17.01
C THR A 131 -1.07 -11.63 -16.27
N ILE A 132 -0.96 -10.45 -15.67
CA ILE A 132 -2.07 -9.72 -15.04
C ILE A 132 -2.52 -8.67 -16.05
N PRO A 133 -3.77 -8.72 -16.55
CA PRO A 133 -4.22 -7.81 -17.58
C PRO A 133 -4.38 -6.37 -17.06
N ALA A 134 -4.29 -5.40 -17.97
CA ALA A 134 -4.61 -4.01 -17.70
C ALA A 134 -6.05 -3.85 -17.17
N ARG A 135 -6.22 -2.96 -16.20
CA ARG A 135 -7.50 -2.56 -15.61
C ARG A 135 -7.64 -1.04 -15.76
N LEU A 136 -8.07 -0.59 -16.94
CA LEU A 136 -8.04 0.84 -17.30
C LEU A 136 -8.98 1.70 -16.43
N ASP A 137 -10.15 1.20 -16.06
CA ASP A 137 -11.08 1.94 -15.20
C ASP A 137 -10.52 2.07 -13.77
N ASP A 138 -9.97 0.98 -13.24
CA ASP A 138 -9.28 0.96 -11.95
C ASP A 138 -8.08 1.92 -11.94
N HIS A 139 -7.34 2.00 -13.05
CA HIS A 139 -6.28 2.97 -13.23
C HIS A 139 -6.80 4.41 -13.16
N GLN A 140 -7.92 4.73 -13.82
CA GLN A 140 -8.51 6.07 -13.80
C GLN A 140 -8.92 6.46 -12.38
N ASN A 141 -9.58 5.56 -11.64
CA ASN A 141 -9.95 5.80 -10.24
C ASN A 141 -8.71 6.08 -9.37
N ALA A 142 -7.70 5.22 -9.46
CA ALA A 142 -6.46 5.40 -8.70
C ALA A 142 -5.70 6.66 -9.09
N TRP A 143 -5.73 7.03 -10.37
CA TRP A 143 -5.11 8.26 -10.87
C TRP A 143 -5.79 9.51 -10.30
N GLN A 144 -7.12 9.54 -10.21
CA GLN A 144 -7.84 10.63 -9.58
C GLN A 144 -7.48 10.79 -8.09
N VAL A 145 -7.30 9.67 -7.38
CA VAL A 145 -6.85 9.68 -5.98
C VAL A 145 -5.45 10.26 -5.85
N LEU A 146 -4.51 9.86 -6.72
CA LEU A 146 -3.17 10.43 -6.75
C LEU A 146 -3.22 11.95 -6.98
N GLN A 147 -4.00 12.41 -7.97
CA GLN A 147 -4.15 13.83 -8.25
C GLN A 147 -4.76 14.60 -7.08
N TRP A 148 -5.79 14.04 -6.44
CA TRP A 148 -6.39 14.61 -5.23
C TRP A 148 -5.35 14.74 -4.11
N ALA A 149 -4.57 13.69 -3.84
CA ALA A 149 -3.57 13.70 -2.79
C ALA A 149 -2.45 14.71 -3.06
N VAL A 150 -2.00 14.81 -4.31
CA VAL A 150 -1.01 15.81 -4.76
C VAL A 150 -1.51 17.24 -4.53
N GLN A 151 -2.77 17.52 -4.90
CA GLN A 151 -3.39 18.85 -4.70
C GLN A 151 -3.64 19.18 -3.22
N ASN A 152 -3.85 18.16 -2.38
CA ASN A 152 -4.20 18.34 -0.97
C ASN A 152 -3.04 18.06 -0.01
N CYS A 153 -1.83 17.81 -0.51
CA CYS A 153 -0.67 17.50 0.31
C CYS A 153 -0.31 18.66 1.24
N GLY A 154 -0.10 18.37 2.52
CA GLY A 154 0.14 19.36 3.58
C GLY A 154 -1.14 19.95 4.20
N ALA A 155 -2.29 19.80 3.53
CA ALA A 155 -3.59 20.28 4.01
C ALA A 155 -4.49 19.13 4.47
N LYS A 156 -5.12 18.40 3.53
CA LYS A 156 -6.02 17.27 3.81
C LYS A 156 -5.34 15.91 3.68
N PHE A 157 -4.21 15.86 2.98
CA PHE A 157 -3.38 14.68 2.83
C PHE A 157 -2.00 14.94 3.45
N ARG A 158 -1.50 13.99 4.23
CA ARG A 158 -0.13 14.03 4.78
C ARG A 158 0.54 12.70 4.55
N MET A 159 1.78 12.74 4.09
CA MET A 159 2.57 11.54 3.94
C MET A 159 3.10 11.09 5.30
N PRO A 160 3.05 9.79 5.65
CA PRO A 160 3.77 9.26 6.80
C PRO A 160 5.28 9.53 6.69
N ALA A 161 5.97 9.53 7.84
CA ALA A 161 7.35 9.98 8.03
C ALA A 161 8.28 9.67 6.85
N VAL A 162 8.73 10.73 6.16
CA VAL A 162 9.76 10.68 5.12
C VAL A 162 11.02 11.31 5.68
N GLU A 163 12.08 10.53 5.71
CA GLU A 163 13.41 10.95 6.13
C GLU A 163 14.28 11.12 4.89
N VAL A 164 14.95 12.26 4.79
CA VAL A 164 15.91 12.53 3.71
C VAL A 164 17.31 12.34 4.29
N PHE A 165 18.06 11.40 3.72
CA PHE A 165 19.44 11.16 4.07
C PHE A 165 20.37 11.82 3.04
N VAL A 166 21.39 12.50 3.55
CA VAL A 166 22.42 13.19 2.77
C VAL A 166 23.77 12.68 3.26
N GLY A 167 24.54 12.05 2.38
CA GLY A 167 25.83 11.44 2.71
C GLY A 167 26.51 10.85 1.48
N THR A 168 27.58 10.09 1.71
CA THR A 168 28.30 9.39 0.65
C THR A 168 27.53 8.15 0.17
N ALA A 169 28.02 7.51 -0.90
CA ALA A 169 27.47 6.24 -1.36
C ALA A 169 27.56 5.13 -0.30
N GLU A 170 28.66 5.06 0.45
CA GLU A 170 28.89 4.07 1.51
C GLU A 170 27.92 4.30 2.67
N GLU A 171 27.78 5.54 3.14
CA GLU A 171 26.84 5.84 4.23
C GLU A 171 25.39 5.58 3.80
N SER A 172 25.06 5.88 2.54
CA SER A 172 23.75 5.56 1.98
C SER A 172 23.48 4.06 1.93
N LEU A 173 24.51 3.24 1.63
CA LEU A 173 24.41 1.79 1.67
C LEU A 173 24.20 1.29 3.10
N GLU A 174 24.90 1.85 4.09
CA GLU A 174 24.68 1.51 5.50
C GLU A 174 23.25 1.82 5.95
N GLU A 175 22.68 2.94 5.52
CA GLU A 175 21.29 3.31 5.79
C GLU A 175 20.28 2.33 5.15
N LEU A 176 20.60 1.76 3.99
CA LEU A 176 19.83 0.69 3.36
C LEU A 176 19.97 -0.64 4.13
N THR A 177 21.17 -0.98 4.62
CA THR A 177 21.36 -2.18 5.44
C THR A 177 20.59 -2.09 6.77
N LYS A 178 20.51 -0.91 7.39
CA LYS A 178 19.69 -0.71 8.60
C LYS A 178 18.20 -0.95 8.37
N LEU A 179 17.69 -0.65 7.17
CA LEU A 179 16.32 -0.96 6.78
C LEU A 179 16.08 -2.48 6.68
N ASP A 180 17.02 -3.20 6.07
CA ASP A 180 16.96 -4.66 5.93
C ASP A 180 17.04 -5.38 7.28
N ASP A 181 17.94 -4.95 8.16
CA ASP A 181 18.11 -5.48 9.52
C ASP A 181 16.95 -5.14 10.49
N HIS A 182 15.88 -4.48 10.01
CA HIS A 182 14.79 -3.95 10.83
C HIS A 182 15.25 -3.00 11.96
N LYS A 183 16.45 -2.41 11.84
CA LYS A 183 17.03 -1.48 12.83
C LYS A 183 16.53 -0.05 12.65
N ARG A 184 15.89 0.24 11.53
CA ARG A 184 15.18 1.49 11.28
C ARG A 184 13.69 1.29 11.57
N GLY A 185 13.07 2.28 12.22
CA GLY A 185 11.62 2.27 12.46
C GLY A 185 10.80 2.40 11.18
N PHE A 186 9.47 2.42 11.33
CA PHE A 186 8.54 2.58 10.20
C PHE A 186 8.68 3.96 9.52
N GLY A 187 8.86 4.00 8.21
CA GLY A 187 8.99 5.25 7.45
C GLY A 187 9.50 5.05 6.02
N LYS A 188 9.73 6.15 5.31
CA LYS A 188 10.37 6.16 4.00
C LYS A 188 11.73 6.84 4.10
N LEU A 189 12.75 6.20 3.55
CA LEU A 189 14.07 6.80 3.36
C LEU A 189 14.18 7.34 1.93
N VAL A 190 14.63 8.58 1.78
CA VAL A 190 15.00 9.18 0.50
C VAL A 190 16.48 9.50 0.54
N LEU A 191 17.25 8.89 -0.36
CA LEU A 191 18.67 9.20 -0.56
C LEU A 191 18.79 10.39 -1.52
N GLN A 192 19.40 11.48 -1.06
CA GLN A 192 19.58 12.66 -1.90
C GLN A 192 20.73 12.48 -2.88
N HIS A 193 20.48 12.70 -4.18
CA HIS A 193 21.51 12.70 -5.21
C HIS A 193 22.07 14.11 -5.49
N PRO A 194 23.33 14.23 -5.97
CA PRO A 194 24.30 13.13 -6.14
C PRO A 194 24.75 12.60 -4.78
N LEU A 195 25.06 11.31 -4.73
CA LEU A 195 25.78 10.73 -3.59
C LEU A 195 27.20 11.28 -3.66
N ALA A 196 27.66 11.90 -2.57
CA ALA A 196 28.97 12.55 -2.50
C ALA A 196 30.12 11.52 -2.57
#